data_AF-A0A352GRS8-F1
#
_entry.id   AF-A0A352GRS8-F1
#
_cell.length_a   1.000
_cell.length_b   1.000
_cell.length_c   1.000
_cell.angle_alpha   90.00
_cell.angle_beta   90.00
_cell.angle_gamma   90.00
#
_symmetry.space_group_name_H-M   'P 1'
#
loop_
_entity.id
_entity.type
_entity.pdbx_description
1 polymer ?
#
loop_
_entity_poly.entity_id
_entity_poly.type
_entity_poly.pdbx_seq_one_letter_code
_entity_poly.pdbx_strand_id
1 'polypeptide(L)' 'NADVVFLDLEDAVAPDDKAPARKNIIAALNDLDWSGKTVSMRINGLDTHYMYRDLVEILEGAPGKLDLIM' A
#
# COMPACT_ATOMS: atom_id res chain seq x y z
N ASN A 1 18.53 -1.24 9.03
CA ASN A 1 17.85 0.06 9.03
C ASN A 1 17.67 0.46 7.59
N ALA A 2 16.45 0.69 7.13
CA ALA A 2 16.14 1.06 5.75
C ALA A 2 15.68 2.53 5.70
N ASP A 3 15.96 3.22 4.61
CA ASP A 3 15.52 4.61 4.41
C ASP A 3 14.07 4.68 3.92
N VAL A 4 13.72 3.75 3.02
CA VAL A 4 12.38 3.61 2.43
C VAL A 4 11.84 2.22 2.74
N VAL A 5 10.57 2.15 3.09
CA VAL A 5 9.80 0.90 3.14
C VAL A 5 8.73 0.98 2.07
N PHE A 6 8.65 -0.03 1.21
CA PHE A 6 7.55 -0.14 0.26
C PHE A 6 6.63 -1.29 0.65
N LEU A 7 5.33 -1.04 0.60
CA LEU A 7 4.27 -2.01 0.82
C LEU A 7 3.78 -2.50 -0.55
N ASP A 8 3.83 -3.80 -0.80
CA ASP A 8 3.58 -4.36 -2.12
C ASP A 8 2.15 -4.88 -2.28
N LEU A 9 1.51 -4.53 -3.39
CA LEU A 9 0.21 -5.09 -3.83
C LEU A 9 0.30 -5.78 -5.19
N GLU A 10 1.46 -5.75 -5.85
CA GLU A 10 1.65 -6.23 -7.22
C GLU A 10 2.09 -7.70 -7.22
N ASP A 11 3.31 -7.99 -7.68
CA ASP A 11 3.76 -9.33 -8.03
C ASP A 11 4.01 -10.24 -6.84
N ALA A 12 4.27 -9.70 -5.64
CA ALA A 12 4.43 -10.51 -4.44
C ALA A 12 3.10 -10.91 -3.80
N VAL A 13 1.96 -10.42 -4.32
CA VAL A 13 0.63 -10.68 -3.76
C VAL A 13 -0.22 -11.44 -4.78
N ALA A 14 -0.61 -12.67 -4.42
CA ALA A 14 -1.49 -13.48 -5.25
C ALA A 14 -2.83 -12.77 -5.52
N PRO A 15 -3.49 -13.01 -6.68
CA PRO A 15 -4.73 -12.32 -7.04
C PRO A 15 -5.81 -12.35 -5.96
N ASP A 16 -6.02 -13.50 -5.32
CA ASP A 16 -7.03 -13.68 -4.27
C ASP A 16 -6.67 -12.96 -2.97
N ASP A 17 -5.38 -12.67 -2.77
CA ASP A 17 -4.86 -11.99 -1.58
C ASP A 17 -4.80 -10.47 -1.73
N LYS A 18 -5.11 -9.90 -2.91
CA LYS A 18 -5.01 -8.44 -3.12
C LYS A 18 -5.97 -7.65 -2.21
N ALA A 19 -7.21 -8.11 -2.07
CA ALA A 19 -8.19 -7.48 -1.20
C ALA A 19 -7.81 -7.52 0.31
N PRO A 20 -7.43 -8.68 0.88
CA PRO A 20 -6.94 -8.71 2.27
C PRO A 20 -5.61 -7.95 2.44
N ALA A 21 -4.71 -7.97 1.44
CA ALA A 21 -3.47 -7.20 1.49
C ALA A 21 -3.72 -5.69 1.61
N ARG A 22 -4.68 -5.12 0.88
CA ARG A 22 -5.08 -3.71 1.06
C ARG A 22 -5.52 -3.40 2.47
N LYS A 23 -6.32 -4.27 3.09
CA LYS A 23 -6.76 -4.11 4.49
C LYS A 23 -5.59 -4.16 5.46
N ASN A 24 -4.63 -5.07 5.24
CA ASN A 24 -3.43 -5.17 6.05
C ASN A 24 -2.57 -3.91 5.94
N ILE A 25 -2.41 -3.36 4.72
CA ILE A 25 -1.69 -2.10 4.51
C ILE A 25 -2.37 -0.94 5.24
N ILE A 26 -3.69 -0.80 5.13
CA ILE A 26 -4.44 0.25 5.83
C ILE A 26 -4.24 0.15 7.34
N ALA A 27 -4.35 -1.06 7.91
CA ALA A 27 -4.10 -1.27 9.33
C ALA A 27 -2.65 -0.92 9.69
N ALA A 28 -1.67 -1.40 8.92
CA ALA A 28 -0.26 -1.12 9.17
C ALA A 28 0.07 0.38 9.11
N LEU A 29 -0.48 1.13 8.16
CA LEU A 29 -0.31 2.59 8.03
C LEU A 29 -0.89 3.37 9.22
N ASN A 30 -1.96 2.87 9.84
CA ASN A 30 -2.62 3.52 10.95
C ASN A 30 -2.05 3.11 12.32
N ASP A 31 -1.62 1.86 12.47
CA ASP A 31 -1.31 1.25 13.77
C ASP A 31 0.19 1.21 14.09
N LEU A 32 1.07 1.23 13.07
CA LEU A 32 2.53 1.17 13.26
C LEU A 32 3.17 2.56 13.28
N ASP A 33 4.32 2.67 13.96
CA ASP A 33 5.16 3.87 13.92
C ASP A 33 6.07 3.84 12.69
N TRP A 34 5.81 4.77 11.77
CA TRP A 34 6.58 4.97 10.55
C TRP A 34 7.57 6.14 10.65
N SER A 35 7.74 6.74 11.83
CA SER A 35 8.61 7.88 12.03
C SER A 35 10.06 7.59 11.59
N GLY A 36 10.66 8.51 10.83
CA GLY A 36 12.01 8.34 10.30
C GLY A 36 12.13 7.32 9.17
N LYS A 37 11.02 6.98 8.50
CA LYS A 37 10.97 6.20 7.26
C LYS A 37 10.15 6.94 6.21
N THR A 38 10.54 6.80 4.95
CA THR A 38 9.65 7.11 3.83
C THR A 38 8.82 5.87 3.53
N VAL A 39 7.49 6.01 3.51
CA VAL A 39 6.56 4.92 3.24
C VAL A 39 6.04 5.03 1.81
N SER A 40 6.36 4.03 1.01
CA SER A 40 5.91 3.87 -0.36
C SER A 40 4.91 2.72 -0.46
N MET A 41 4.03 2.78 -1.44
CA MET A 41 3.18 1.65 -1.82
C MET A 41 3.37 1.35 -3.29
N ARG A 42 3.61 0.09 -3.63
CA ARG A 42 3.57 -0.38 -5.03
C ARG A 42 2.18 -0.87 -5.36
N ILE A 43 1.51 -0.19 -6.29
CA ILE A 43 0.16 -0.57 -6.75
C ILE A 43 0.25 -1.57 -7.89
N ASN A 44 -0.88 -2.20 -8.22
CA ASN A 44 -0.94 -3.02 -9.42
C ASN A 44 -0.84 -2.17 -10.70
N GLY A 45 -0.40 -2.79 -11.80
CA GLY A 45 -0.30 -2.15 -13.11
C GLY A 45 -1.60 -1.49 -13.59
N LEU A 46 -1.47 -0.39 -14.33
CA LEU A 46 -2.59 0.43 -14.84
C LEU A 46 -3.52 -0.35 -15.80
N ASP A 47 -3.05 -1.45 -16.36
CA ASP A 47 -3.77 -2.39 -17.22
C ASP A 47 -4.55 -3.46 -16.45
N THR A 48 -4.48 -3.45 -15.12
CA THR A 48 -5.21 -4.36 -14.24
C THR A 48 -6.47 -3.70 -13.66
N HIS A 49 -7.47 -4.53 -13.33
CA HIS A 49 -8.68 -4.07 -12.64
C HIS A 49 -8.47 -3.82 -11.13
N TYR A 50 -7.28 -4.13 -10.59
CA TYR A 50 -6.96 -3.95 -9.17
C TYR A 50 -6.49 -2.53 -8.86
N MET A 51 -5.70 -1.94 -9.75
CA MET A 51 -4.97 -0.69 -9.54
C MET A 51 -5.82 0.43 -8.95
N TYR A 52 -7.00 0.68 -9.52
CA TYR A 52 -7.86 1.78 -9.07
C TYR A 52 -8.31 1.60 -7.61
N ARG A 53 -8.54 0.36 -7.17
CA ARG A 53 -8.93 0.06 -5.79
C ARG A 53 -7.76 0.18 -4.84
N ASP A 54 -6.56 -0.16 -5.28
CA ASP A 54 -5.34 0.02 -4.47
C ASP A 54 -5.18 1.50 -4.07
N LEU A 55 -5.38 2.41 -5.02
CA LEU A 55 -5.34 3.85 -4.74
C LEU A 55 -6.50 4.31 -3.85
N VAL A 56 -7.74 4.03 -4.26
CA VAL A 56 -8.92 4.57 -3.58
C VAL A 56 -9.02 4.04 -2.16
N GLU A 57 -8.98 2.72 -1.97
CA GLU A 57 -9.20 2.11 -0.65
C GLU A 57 -8.10 2.55 0.35
N ILE A 58 -6.84 2.69 -0.09
CA ILE A 58 -5.74 3.02 0.81
C ILE A 58 -5.68 4.51 1.11
N LEU A 59 -5.89 5.39 0.13
CA LEU A 59 -5.90 6.83 0.37
C LEU A 59 -7.10 7.29 1.20
N GLU A 60 -8.26 6.64 1.04
CA GLU A 60 -9.43 6.88 1.90
C GLU A 60 -9.28 6.25 3.29
N GLY A 61 -8.68 5.06 3.38
CA GLY A 61 -8.50 4.32 4.64
C GLY A 61 -7.35 4.81 5.53
N ALA A 62 -6.33 5.43 4.96
CA ALA A 62 -5.14 5.94 5.65
C ALA A 62 -4.71 7.31 5.10
N PRO A 63 -5.57 8.35 5.20
CA PRO A 63 -5.32 9.64 4.59
C PRO A 63 -4.05 10.31 5.15
N GLY A 64 -3.16 10.74 4.25
CA GLY A 64 -1.93 11.45 4.60
C GLY A 64 -0.84 10.58 5.23
N LYS A 65 -0.94 9.24 5.14
CA LYS A 65 0.05 8.30 5.70
C LYS A 65 1.10 7.80 4.71
N LEU A 66 0.85 7.93 3.41
CA LEU A 66 1.78 7.52 2.35
C LEU A 66 2.58 8.72 1.84
N ASP A 67 3.87 8.50 1.61
CA ASP A 67 4.76 9.51 1.02
C ASP A 67 4.88 9.35 -0.51
N LEU A 68 4.88 8.10 -1.00
CA LEU A 68 5.13 7.77 -2.41
C LEU A 68 4.21 6.65 -2.90
N ILE A 69 3.88 6.70 -4.19
CA ILE A 69 3.18 5.63 -4.92
C ILE A 69 4.10 5.20 -6.06
N MET A 70 4.34 3.89 -6.15
CA MET A 70 5.12 3.21 -7.18
C MET A 70 4.21 2.41 -8.09
#